data_AF-A0A1D8D0K5-F1
#
_entry.id   AF-A0A1D8D0K5-F1
#
_cell.length_a   1.000
_cell.length_b   1.000
_cell.length_c   1.000
_cell.angle_alpha   90.00
_cell.angle_beta   90.00
_cell.angle_gamma   90.00
#
_symmetry.space_group_name_H-M   'P 1'
#
loop_
_entity.id
_entity.type
_entity.pdbx_description
1 polymer ?
#
loop_
_entity_poly.entity_id
_entity_poly.type
_entity_poly.pdbx_seq_one_letter_code
_entity_poly.pdbx_strand_id
1 'polypeptide(L)' 'MHVAIPLELMSVEEKLQVIEEIWTDLARMPEQVPSPAWHAEVLQVREQRIAEGRSRFLDIEEAKKAVREQLK' A
#
# COMPACT_ATOMS: atom_id res chain seq x y z
N MET A 1 -14.41 -20.25 -10.75
CA MET A 1 -15.59 -19.61 -10.13
C MET A 1 -15.58 -18.14 -10.51
N HIS A 2 -16.73 -17.60 -10.89
CA HIS A 2 -16.90 -16.16 -11.11
C HIS A 2 -17.67 -15.60 -9.92
N VAL A 3 -17.04 -14.74 -9.13
CA VAL A 3 -17.71 -14.05 -8.01
C VAL A 3 -18.26 -12.75 -8.58
N ALA A 4 -19.59 -12.64 -8.69
CA ALA A 4 -20.26 -11.43 -9.11
C ALA A 4 -20.65 -10.62 -7.87
N ILE A 5 -19.99 -9.48 -7.65
CA ILE A 5 -20.37 -8.49 -6.64
C ILE A 5 -21.16 -7.39 -7.35
N PRO A 6 -22.40 -7.06 -6.95
CA PRO A 6 -23.22 -6.05 -7.62
C PRO A 6 -22.77 -4.63 -7.24
N LEU A 7 -21.55 -4.25 -7.66
CA LEU A 7 -20.91 -2.99 -7.28
C LEU A 7 -21.75 -1.76 -7.64
N GLU A 8 -22.55 -1.80 -8.70
CA GLU A 8 -23.42 -0.69 -9.11
C GLU A 8 -24.54 -0.38 -8.11
N LEU A 9 -24.91 -1.34 -7.25
CA LEU A 9 -25.93 -1.16 -6.23
C LEU A 9 -25.37 -0.64 -4.89
N MET A 10 -24.05 -0.55 -4.77
CA MET A 10 -23.37 -0.17 -3.55
C MET A 10 -23.01 1.32 -3.55
N SER A 11 -23.22 1.96 -2.40
CA SER A 11 -22.63 3.26 -2.08
C SER A 11 -21.09 3.16 -2.02
N VAL A 12 -20.43 4.32 -2.05
CA VAL A 12 -18.96 4.38 -1.91
C VAL A 12 -18.50 3.80 -0.57
N GLU A 13 -19.22 4.09 0.51
CA GLU A 13 -18.93 3.57 1.85
C GLU A 13 -18.95 2.03 1.88
N GLU A 14 -20.00 1.43 1.33
CA GLU A 14 -20.13 -0.04 1.27
C GLU A 14 -19.01 -0.67 0.41
N LYS A 15 -18.61 -0.02 -0.69
CA LYS A 15 -17.49 -0.50 -1.52
C LYS A 15 -16.18 -0.51 -0.73
N LEU A 16 -15.92 0.56 0.02
CA LEU A 16 -14.72 0.65 0.85
C LEU A 16 -14.72 -0.41 1.96
N GLN A 17 -15.86 -0.63 2.61
CA GLN A 17 -16.00 -1.68 3.63
C GLN A 17 -15.72 -3.07 3.05
N VAL A 18 -16.25 -3.38 1.87
CA VAL A 18 -15.97 -4.66 1.18
C VAL A 18 -14.48 -4.80 0.84
N ILE A 19 -13.83 -3.73 0.39
CA ILE A 19 -12.38 -3.75 0.14
C ILE A 19 -11.61 -4.07 1.43
N GLU A 20 -11.96 -3.44 2.55
CA GLU A 20 -11.32 -3.67 3.85
C GLU A 20 -11.56 -5.09 4.38
N GLU A 21 -12.76 -5.64 4.21
CA GLU A 21 -13.06 -7.02 4.61
C GLU A 21 -12.25 -8.02 3.78
N ILE A 22 -12.19 -7.84 2.46
CA ILE A 22 -11.38 -8.67 1.56
C ILE A 22 -9.91 -8.56 1.95
N TRP A 23 -9.41 -7.34 2.17
CA TRP A 23 -8.02 -7.11 2.52
C TRP A 23 -7.66 -7.73 3.87
N THR A 24 -8.54 -7.59 4.86
CA THR A 24 -8.38 -8.19 6.19
C THR A 24 -8.31 -9.71 6.12
N ASP A 25 -9.12 -10.34 5.26
CA ASP A 25 -9.09 -11.79 5.08
C ASP A 25 -7.80 -12.25 4.39
N LEU A 26 -7.41 -11.61 3.27
CA LEU A 26 -6.17 -11.90 2.56
C LEU A 26 -4.94 -11.73 3.45
N ALA A 27 -4.92 -10.72 4.31
CA ALA A 27 -3.82 -10.46 5.23
C ALA A 27 -3.59 -11.58 6.26
N ARG A 28 -4.57 -12.47 6.49
CA ARG A 28 -4.41 -13.65 7.36
C ARG A 28 -3.57 -14.76 6.72
N MET A 29 -3.44 -14.73 5.39
CA MET A 29 -2.71 -15.74 4.60
C MET A 29 -1.71 -15.05 3.66
N PRO A 30 -0.70 -14.35 4.20
CA PRO A 30 0.22 -13.52 3.42
C PRO A 30 0.99 -14.32 2.34
N GLU A 31 1.18 -15.62 2.54
CA GLU A 31 1.80 -16.52 1.56
C GLU A 31 0.97 -16.68 0.28
N GLN A 32 -0.36 -16.46 0.33
CA GLN A 32 -1.24 -16.49 -0.83
C GLN A 32 -1.20 -15.19 -1.63
N VAL A 33 -0.63 -14.12 -1.08
CA VAL A 33 -0.47 -12.82 -1.74
C VAL A 33 1.03 -12.52 -1.86
N PRO A 34 1.77 -13.26 -2.72
CA PRO A 34 3.20 -13.07 -2.85
C PRO A 34 3.49 -11.66 -3.38
N SER A 35 4.47 -11.00 -2.76
CA SER A 35 4.98 -9.72 -3.27
C SER A 35 5.56 -9.92 -4.68
N PRO A 36 5.41 -8.94 -5.58
CA PRO A 36 6.09 -8.95 -6.87
C PRO A 36 7.61 -9.10 -6.69
N ALA A 37 8.28 -9.81 -7.61
CA ALA A 37 9.71 -10.08 -7.53
C ALA A 37 10.56 -8.81 -7.38
N TRP A 38 10.18 -7.72 -8.06
CA TRP A 38 10.88 -6.43 -8.00
C TRP A 38 10.79 -5.74 -6.63
N HIS A 39 9.82 -6.12 -5.79
CA HIS A 39 9.58 -5.42 -4.52
C HIS A 39 10.78 -5.56 -3.57
N ALA A 40 11.38 -6.75 -3.51
CA ALA A 40 12.57 -7.00 -2.69
C ALA A 40 13.76 -6.12 -3.10
N GLU A 41 13.99 -5.97 -4.41
CA GLU A 41 15.07 -5.13 -4.95
C GLU A 41 14.88 -3.66 -4.55
N VAL A 42 13.65 -3.15 -4.64
CA VAL A 42 13.34 -1.77 -4.23
C VAL A 42 13.57 -1.55 -2.74
N LEU A 43 13.18 -2.51 -1.89
CA LEU A 43 13.41 -2.43 -0.45
C LEU A 43 14.91 -2.43 -0.13
N GLN A 44 15.68 -3.33 -0.74
CA GLN A 44 17.14 -3.40 -0.54
C GLN A 44 17.83 -2.08 -0.93
N VAL A 45 17.46 -1.49 -2.06
CA VAL A 45 18.00 -0.19 -2.50
C VAL A 45 17.65 0.93 -1.52
N ARG A 46 16.45 0.92 -0.95
CA ARG A 46 16.02 1.92 0.05
C ARG A 46 16.76 1.76 1.37
N GLU A 47 16.93 0.53 1.85
CA GLU A 47 17.69 0.21 3.06
C GLU A 47 19.15 0.66 2.92
N GLN A 48 19.78 0.39 1.77
CA GLN A 48 21.14 0.85 1.51
C GLN A 48 21.27 2.38 1.57
N ARG A 49 20.33 3.12 0.96
CA ARG A 49 20.36 4.60 1.01
C ARG A 49 20.21 5.12 2.44
N ILE A 50 19.43 4.45 3.27
CA ILE A 50 19.29 4.82 4.69
C ILE A 50 20.60 4.55 5.44
N ALA A 51 21.21 3.38 5.24
CA ALA A 51 22.48 3.01 5.86
C ALA A 51 23.63 3.97 5.47
N GLU A 52 23.61 4.48 4.23
CA GLU A 52 24.57 5.46 3.73
C GLU A 52 24.25 6.92 4.11
N GLY A 53 23.16 7.16 4.86
CA GLY A 53 22.72 8.50 5.26
C GLY A 53 22.13 9.34 4.12
N ARG A 54 21.87 8.74 2.94
CA ARG A 54 21.26 9.38 1.77
C ARG A 54 19.74 9.41 1.82
N SER A 55 19.13 8.76 2.80
CA SER A 55 17.68 8.75 3.03
C SER A 55 17.40 8.60 4.52
N ARG A 56 16.24 9.08 4.95
CA ARG A 56 15.76 8.93 6.33
C ARG A 56 14.27 8.66 6.34
N PHE A 57 13.78 8.07 7.43
CA PHE A 57 12.35 8.05 7.69
C PHE A 57 11.86 9.45 8.01
N LEU A 58 10.66 9.76 7.51
CA LEU A 58 9.89 10.95 7.83
C LEU A 58 8.70 10.52 8.69
N ASP A 59 8.26 11.37 9.61
CA ASP A 59 6.92 11.21 10.13
C ASP A 59 5.88 11.48 9.02
N ILE A 60 4.66 11.02 9.22
CA ILE A 60 3.62 11.10 8.19
C ILE A 60 3.23 12.55 7.85
N GLU A 61 3.28 13.47 8.81
CA GLU A 61 2.97 14.88 8.57
C GLU A 61 4.13 15.59 7.85
N GLU A 62 5.38 15.29 8.20
CA GLU A 62 6.57 15.71 7.43
C GLU A 62 6.49 15.22 5.97
N ALA A 63 6.18 13.93 5.77
CA ALA A 63 6.08 13.33 4.44
C ALA A 63 4.98 14.00 3.60
N LYS A 64 3.77 14.20 4.17
CA LYS A 64 2.67 14.90 3.51
C LYS A 64 3.07 16.32 3.10
N LYS A 65 3.75 17.04 3.99
CA LYS A 65 4.23 18.40 3.69
C LYS A 65 5.22 18.41 2.53
N ALA A 66 6.22 17.54 2.56
CA ALA A 66 7.23 17.44 1.50
C ALA A 66 6.61 17.15 0.13
N VAL A 67 5.65 16.22 0.05
CA VAL A 67 4.93 15.92 -1.20
C VAL A 67 4.14 17.13 -1.70
N ARG A 68 3.41 17.82 -0.82
CA ARG A 68 2.65 19.03 -1.19
C ARG A 68 3.55 20.16 -1.70
N GLU A 69 4.76 20.28 -1.17
CA GLU A 69 5.74 21.29 -1.62
C GLU A 69 6.33 20.96 -3.00
N GLN A 70 6.49 19.67 -3.34
CA GLN A 70 6.98 19.25 -4.65
C GLN A 70 5.94 19.33 -5.77
N LEU A 71 4.64 19.37 -5.43
CA LEU A 71 3.53 19.46 -6.39
C LEU A 71 3.12 20.91 -6.71
N LYS A 72 3.79 21.90 -6.12
CA LYS A 72 3.61 23.33 -6.44
C LYS A 72 4.49 23.74 -7.60
#